data_AF-A0A4U8S5Z8-F1
#
_entry.id   AF-A0A4U8S5Z8-F1
#
_cell.length_a   1.000
_cell.length_b   1.000
_cell.length_c   1.000
_cell.angle_alpha   90.00
_cell.angle_beta   90.00
_cell.angle_gamma   90.00
#
_symmetry.space_group_name_H-M   'P 1'
#
loop_
_entity.id
_entity.type
_entity.pdbx_description
1 polymer ?
#
loop_
_entity_poly.entity_id
_entity_poly.type
_entity_poly.pdbx_seq_one_letter_code
_entity_poly.pdbx_strand_id
1 'polypeptide(L)'
;MIDLTHTPLQSPNFKVLKQRALKSLSNPSEIDDDTLMLALQDSNEACKGKDVPNYIRIDFAYVRLKLYLKIDLNGEDELLFKNALEVIRKANSFDIKGDLFSSRFYNSGIRESSI
;
A
#
# COMPACT_ATOMS: atom_id res chain seq x y z
N MET A 1 20.38 -13.46 -12.63
CA MET A 1 19.31 -13.85 -13.57
C MET A 1 18.06 -13.16 -13.08
N ILE A 2 17.67 -12.05 -13.70
CA ILE A 2 16.46 -11.30 -13.31
C ILE A 2 15.29 -12.06 -13.94
N ASP A 3 14.39 -12.56 -13.12
CA ASP A 3 13.18 -13.24 -13.56
C ASP A 3 12.30 -12.25 -14.35
N LEU A 4 12.24 -12.43 -15.67
CA LEU A 4 11.51 -11.59 -16.62
C LEU A 4 10.04 -12.02 -16.80
N THR A 5 9.54 -12.97 -16.00
CA THR A 5 8.19 -13.54 -16.22
C THR A 5 7.05 -12.81 -15.52
N HIS A 6 7.33 -11.82 -14.66
CA HIS A 6 6.31 -10.97 -14.07
C HIS A 6 6.60 -9.49 -14.36
N THR A 7 6.25 -9.03 -15.56
CA THR A 7 6.18 -7.60 -15.83
C THR A 7 5.08 -7.00 -14.94
N PRO A 8 5.38 -6.06 -14.03
CA PRO A 8 4.40 -5.48 -13.10
C PRO A 8 3.19 -4.83 -13.80
N LEU A 9 3.36 -4.47 -15.07
CA LEU A 9 2.32 -3.97 -15.98
C LEU A 9 1.15 -4.94 -16.20
N GLN A 10 1.32 -6.25 -15.95
CA GLN A 10 0.26 -7.25 -16.04
C GLN A 10 -0.40 -7.59 -14.69
N SER A 11 0.04 -6.99 -13.59
CA SER A 11 -0.58 -7.24 -12.28
C SER A 11 -2.03 -6.77 -12.28
N PRO A 12 -2.99 -7.56 -11.76
CA PRO A 12 -4.38 -7.13 -11.59
C PRO A 12 -4.49 -5.78 -10.85
N ASN A 13 -3.57 -5.53 -9.91
CA ASN A 13 -3.53 -4.30 -9.14
C ASN A 13 -3.09 -3.10 -9.97
N PHE A 14 -2.16 -3.31 -10.90
CA PHE A 14 -1.73 -2.28 -11.85
C PHE A 14 -2.91 -1.82 -12.72
N LYS A 15 -3.64 -2.78 -13.29
CA LYS A 15 -4.82 -2.47 -14.11
C LYS A 15 -5.90 -1.74 -13.32
N VAL A 16 -6.17 -2.18 -12.09
CA VAL A 16 -7.17 -1.54 -11.21
C VAL A 16 -6.76 -0.12 -10.83
N LEU A 17 -5.50 0.09 -10.42
CA LEU A 17 -5.00 1.41 -10.07
C LEU A 17 -5.04 2.37 -11.29
N LYS A 18 -4.56 1.91 -12.45
CA LYS A 18 -4.59 2.67 -13.70
C LYS A 18 -6.00 3.07 -14.08
N GLN A 19 -6.95 2.14 -14.02
CA GLN A 19 -8.36 2.44 -14.32
C GLN A 19 -8.97 3.44 -13.33
N ARG A 20 -8.66 3.33 -12.04
CA ARG A 20 -9.13 4.29 -11.03
C ARG A 20 -8.55 5.68 -11.30
N ALA A 21 -7.24 5.76 -11.52
CA ALA A 21 -6.55 7.01 -11.80
C ALA A 21 -7.10 7.70 -13.05
N LEU A 22 -7.25 6.98 -14.16
CA LEU A 22 -7.80 7.52 -15.42
C LEU A 22 -9.25 8.02 -15.29
N LYS A 23 -10.05 7.44 -14.38
CA LYS A 23 -11.45 7.86 -14.16
C LYS A 23 -11.60 9.02 -13.19
N SER A 24 -10.65 9.17 -12.27
CA SER A 24 -10.79 10.09 -11.13
C SER A 24 -9.88 11.32 -11.22
N LEU A 25 -8.82 11.28 -12.02
CA LEU A 25 -7.89 12.39 -12.17
C LEU A 25 -8.21 13.20 -13.43
N SER A 26 -8.18 14.52 -13.31
CA SER A 26 -8.53 15.45 -14.39
C SER A 26 -7.49 15.50 -15.52
N ASN A 27 -6.28 14.99 -15.28
CA ASN A 27 -5.19 15.00 -16.26
C ASN A 27 -4.67 13.58 -16.55
N PRO A 28 -5.41 12.78 -17.33
CA PRO A 28 -5.04 11.40 -17.62
C PRO A 28 -3.74 11.26 -18.43
N SER A 29 -3.29 12.31 -19.12
CA SER A 29 -2.03 12.32 -19.88
C SER A 29 -0.77 12.36 -19.02
N GLU A 30 -0.88 12.79 -17.76
CA GLU A 30 0.23 12.76 -16.80
C GLU A 30 0.37 11.42 -16.08
N ILE A 31 -0.60 10.51 -16.26
CA ILE A 31 -0.56 9.18 -15.66
C ILE A 31 0.33 8.28 -16.53
N ASP A 32 1.61 8.22 -16.21
CA ASP A 32 2.54 7.27 -16.81
C ASP A 32 2.62 5.94 -16.02
N ASP A 33 3.11 4.91 -16.71
CA ASP A 33 3.19 3.55 -16.16
C ASP A 33 4.26 3.43 -15.06
N ASP A 34 5.32 4.25 -15.09
CA ASP A 34 6.41 4.22 -14.11
C ASP A 34 5.94 4.77 -12.76
N THR A 35 5.19 5.86 -12.76
CA THR A 35 4.61 6.50 -11.58
C THR A 35 3.55 5.59 -10.95
N LEU A 36 2.75 4.90 -11.77
CA LEU A 36 1.82 3.86 -11.31
C LEU A 36 2.56 2.68 -10.66
N MET A 37 3.66 2.24 -11.26
CA MET A 37 4.48 1.16 -10.70
C MET A 37 5.11 1.55 -9.37
N LEU A 38 5.68 2.76 -9.27
CA LEU A 38 6.29 3.27 -8.05
C LEU A 38 5.27 3.31 -6.90
N ALA A 39 4.06 3.81 -7.17
CA ALA A 39 3.00 3.86 -6.16
C ALA A 39 2.56 2.47 -5.67
N LEU A 40 2.56 1.45 -6.56
CA LEU A 40 2.27 0.07 -6.19
C LEU A 40 3.42 -0.60 -5.44
N GLN A 41 4.67 -0.28 -5.79
CA GLN A 41 5.85 -0.76 -5.07
C GLN A 41 5.81 -0.29 -3.62
N ASP A 42 5.58 1.01 -3.39
CA ASP A 42 5.43 1.55 -2.03
C ASP A 42 4.32 0.84 -1.24
N SER A 43 3.18 0.60 -1.89
CA SER A 43 2.06 -0.12 -1.27
C SER A 43 2.42 -1.57 -0.91
N ASN A 44 3.11 -2.26 -1.81
CA ASN A 44 3.57 -3.63 -1.59
C ASN A 44 4.62 -3.71 -0.47
N GLU A 45 5.52 -2.73 -0.38
CA GLU A 45 6.49 -2.61 0.71
C GLU A 45 5.79 -2.35 2.05
N ALA A 46 4.84 -1.42 2.09
CA ALA A 46 4.06 -1.13 3.29
C ALA A 46 3.25 -2.35 3.78
N CYS A 47 2.80 -3.20 2.85
CA CYS A 47 2.03 -4.41 3.12
C CYS A 47 2.89 -5.68 3.21
N LYS A 48 4.23 -5.58 3.13
CA LYS A 48 5.11 -6.74 3.08
C LYS A 48 4.98 -7.57 4.35
N GLY A 49 4.80 -8.88 4.18
CA GLY A 49 4.65 -9.82 5.30
C GLY A 49 3.32 -9.70 6.05
N LYS A 50 2.31 -9.02 5.48
CA LYS A 50 1.02 -8.81 6.12
C LYS A 50 -0.15 -9.29 5.28
N ASP A 51 -1.18 -9.79 5.95
CA ASP A 51 -2.47 -10.10 5.32
C ASP A 51 -3.30 -8.81 5.16
N VAL A 52 -3.06 -8.11 4.06
CA VAL A 52 -3.75 -6.85 3.75
C VAL A 52 -4.70 -7.05 2.57
N PRO A 53 -6.00 -6.76 2.74
CA PRO A 53 -6.97 -6.82 1.66
C PRO A 53 -6.56 -5.98 0.45
N ASN A 54 -6.90 -6.44 -0.74
CA ASN A 54 -6.40 -5.81 -1.96
C ASN A 54 -6.88 -4.36 -2.14
N TYR A 55 -8.12 -4.04 -1.73
CA TYR A 55 -8.65 -2.68 -1.83
C TYR A 55 -7.82 -1.68 -1.01
N ILE A 56 -7.30 -2.08 0.16
CA ILE A 56 -6.43 -1.25 1.00
C ILE A 56 -5.09 -0.97 0.31
N ARG A 57 -4.53 -1.98 -0.38
CA ARG A 57 -3.30 -1.81 -1.17
C ARG A 57 -3.51 -0.79 -2.29
N ILE A 58 -4.66 -0.84 -2.96
CA ILE A 58 -5.02 0.11 -4.02
C ILE A 58 -5.28 1.51 -3.46
N ASP A 59 -5.98 1.63 -2.34
CA ASP A 59 -6.25 2.92 -1.68
C ASP A 59 -4.94 3.62 -1.28
N PHE A 60 -4.00 2.88 -0.68
CA PHE A 60 -2.68 3.39 -0.36
C PHE A 60 -1.92 3.86 -1.62
N ALA A 61 -1.87 3.00 -2.65
CA ALA A 61 -1.18 3.31 -3.89
C ALA A 61 -1.79 4.53 -4.61
N TYR A 62 -3.12 4.67 -4.57
CA TYR A 62 -3.82 5.78 -5.21
C TYR A 62 -3.46 7.14 -4.59
N VAL A 63 -3.34 7.21 -3.26
CA VAL A 63 -2.93 8.45 -2.60
C VAL A 63 -1.45 8.75 -2.87
N ARG A 64 -0.57 7.73 -2.89
CA ARG A 64 0.84 7.90 -3.28
C ARG A 64 0.98 8.42 -4.72
N LEU A 65 0.18 7.89 -5.64
CA LEU A 65 0.12 8.35 -7.02
C LEU A 65 -0.25 9.84 -7.11
N LYS A 66 -1.28 10.30 -6.38
CA LYS A 66 -1.64 11.72 -6.33
C LYS A 66 -0.49 12.60 -5.86
N LEU A 67 0.24 12.17 -4.83
CA LEU A 67 1.41 12.89 -4.33
C LEU A 67 2.53 12.98 -5.37
N TYR A 68 2.79 11.91 -6.12
CA TYR A 68 3.79 11.91 -7.19
C TYR A 68 3.42 12.83 -8.35
N LEU A 69 2.14 12.85 -8.71
CA LEU A 69 1.59 13.76 -9.70
C LEU A 69 1.42 15.20 -9.18
N LYS A 70 1.83 15.48 -7.92
CA LYS A 70 1.69 16.78 -7.24
C LYS A 70 0.24 17.30 -7.25
N ILE A 71 -0.71 16.38 -7.18
CA ILE A 71 -2.14 16.67 -7.07
C ILE A 71 -2.45 16.89 -5.59
N ASP A 72 -3.09 18.00 -5.28
CA ASP A 72 -3.51 18.30 -3.91
C ASP A 72 -4.45 17.21 -3.38
N LEU A 73 -4.18 16.78 -2.15
CA LEU A 73 -5.05 15.86 -1.45
C LEU A 73 -6.22 16.64 -0.85
N ASN A 74 -7.42 16.08 -0.98
CA ASN A 74 -8.58 16.60 -0.28
C ASN A 74 -8.82 15.82 1.04
N GLY A 75 -9.81 16.25 1.83
CA GLY A 75 -10.12 15.60 3.11
C GLY A 75 -10.53 14.12 2.98
N GLU A 76 -11.13 13.73 1.86
CA GLU A 76 -11.47 12.33 1.58
C GLU A 76 -10.22 11.50 1.29
N ASP A 77 -9.26 12.04 0.53
CA ASP A 77 -7.98 11.39 0.25
C ASP A 77 -7.16 11.15 1.53
N GLU A 78 -7.13 12.14 2.42
CA GLU A 78 -6.48 12.00 3.72
C GLU A 78 -7.14 10.92 4.58
N LEU A 79 -8.48 10.90 4.61
CA LEU A 79 -9.24 9.91 5.37
C LEU A 79 -9.00 8.51 4.79
N LEU A 80 -8.99 8.38 3.47
CA LEU A 80 -8.72 7.14 2.75
C LEU A 80 -7.32 6.62 3.09
N PHE A 81 -6.31 7.50 3.07
CA PHE A 81 -4.95 7.13 3.41
C PHE A 81 -4.79 6.73 4.88
N LYS A 82 -5.39 7.49 5.80
CA LYS A 82 -5.40 7.19 7.24
C LYS A 82 -6.03 5.82 7.51
N ASN A 83 -7.17 5.53 6.88
CA ASN A 83 -7.83 4.23 7.00
C ASN A 83 -6.94 3.10 6.45
N ALA A 84 -6.33 3.29 5.28
CA ALA A 84 -5.42 2.30 4.70
C ALA A 84 -4.24 2.00 5.64
N LEU A 85 -3.59 3.03 6.18
CA LEU A 85 -2.52 2.90 7.17
C LEU A 85 -2.97 2.17 8.43
N GLU A 86 -4.16 2.47 8.95
CA GLU A 86 -4.69 1.83 10.13
C GLU A 86 -4.93 0.33 9.92
N VAL A 87 -5.52 -0.03 8.77
CA VAL A 87 -5.74 -1.44 8.42
C VAL A 87 -4.41 -2.17 8.22
N ILE A 88 -3.44 -1.57 7.52
CA ILE A 88 -2.09 -2.13 7.34
C ILE A 88 -1.38 -2.30 8.69
N ARG A 89 -1.59 -1.41 9.65
CA ARG A 89 -1.01 -1.51 10.99
C ARG A 89 -1.65 -2.65 11.79
N LYS A 90 -2.97 -2.83 11.67
CA LYS A 90 -3.74 -3.86 12.39
C LYS A 90 -3.70 -5.23 11.71
N ALA A 91 -3.27 -5.30 10.46
CA ALA A 91 -3.18 -6.55 9.71
C ALA A 91 -2.28 -7.56 10.42
N ASN A 92 -2.67 -8.83 10.34
CA ASN A 92 -1.87 -9.91 10.86
C ASN A 92 -0.57 -10.01 10.05
N SER A 93 0.53 -10.27 10.74
CA SER A 93 1.83 -10.48 10.10
C SER A 93 2.11 -11.98 10.01
N PHE A 94 2.74 -12.41 8.93
CA PHE A 94 3.21 -13.78 8.77
C PHE A 94 4.71 -13.83 9.02
N ASP A 95 5.17 -14.79 9.81
CA ASP A 95 6.60 -15.10 9.90
C ASP A 95 7.04 -15.97 8.71
N ILE A 96 8.34 -16.10 8.49
CA ILE A 96 9.00 -16.86 7.41
C ILE A 96 8.54 -18.34 7.39
N LYS A 97 7.98 -18.84 8.50
CA LYS A 97 7.41 -20.19 8.66
C LYS A 97 5.91 -20.30 8.36
N GLY A 98 5.23 -19.19 8.05
CA GLY A 98 3.79 -19.15 7.80
C GLY A 98 2.92 -19.00 9.05
N ASP A 99 3.52 -18.84 10.23
CA ASP A 99 2.79 -18.64 11.48
C ASP A 99 2.20 -17.23 11.56
N LEU A 100 0.92 -17.15 11.94
CA LEU A 100 0.14 -15.91 12.04
C LEU A 100 0.43 -15.20 13.37
N PHE A 101 1.11 -14.06 13.32
CA PHE A 101 1.31 -13.18 14.47
C PHE A 101 0.33 -12.01 14.44
N SER A 102 -0.49 -11.91 15.47
CA SER A 102 -1.34 -10.74 15.71
C SER A 102 -0.48 -9.59 16.23
N SER A 103 -0.56 -8.43 15.59
CA SER A 103 0.12 -7.20 16.02
C SER A 103 -0.39 -6.63 17.36
N ARG A 104 -1.43 -7.23 17.97
CA ARG A 104 -1.96 -6.83 19.28
C ARG A 104 -1.02 -7.15 20.45
N PHE A 105 0.02 -7.96 20.25
CA PHE A 105 0.86 -8.44 21.35
C PHE A 105 2.11 -7.60 21.64
N TYR A 106 2.35 -6.49 20.92
CA TYR A 106 3.53 -5.62 21.14
C TYR A 106 3.34 -4.53 22.22
N ASN A 107 2.44 -4.73 23.19
CA ASN A 107 2.21 -3.78 24.29
C ASN A 107 2.27 -4.44 25.69
N SER A 108 3.29 -5.25 25.95
CA SER A 108 3.55 -5.76 27.31
C SER A 108 5.03 -5.90 27.69
N GLY A 109 5.93 -5.20 26.98
CA GLY A 109 7.38 -5.33 27.16
C GLY A 109 8.11 -4.04 27.53
N ILE A 110 7.53 -3.16 28.38
CA ILE A 110 8.33 -2.11 29.04
C ILE A 110 7.91 -2.00 30.50
N ARG A 111 8.69 -2.67 31.37
CA ARG A 111 9.27 -2.14 32.62
C ARG A 111 10.02 -3.28 33.33
N GLU A 112 11.17 -3.67 32.79
CA GLU A 112 12.26 -4.08 33.69
C GLU A 112 12.77 -2.79 34.33
N SER A 113 12.41 -2.58 35.58
CA SER A 113 13.08 -1.63 36.47
C SER A 113 13.83 -2.47 37.47
N SER A 114 15.14 -2.59 37.28
CA SER A 114 16.07 -3.16 38.24
C SER A 114 15.87 -2.54 39.63
N ILE A 115 15.70 -3.38 40.64
CA ILE A 115 16.19 -3.17 42.02
C ILE A 115 16.67 -4.53 42.53
#